data_AF-A0A9E3CT40-F1
#
_entry.id   AF-A0A9E3CT40-F1
#
_cell.length_a   1.000
_cell.length_b   1.000
_cell.length_c   1.000
_cell.angle_alpha   90.00
_cell.angle_beta   90.00
_cell.angle_gamma   90.00
#
_symmetry.space_group_name_H-M   'P 1'
#
loop_
_entity.id
_entity.type
_entity.pdbx_description
1 polymer ?
#
loop_
_entity_poly.entity_id
_entity_poly.type
_entity_poly.pdbx_seq_one_letter_code
_entity_poly.pdbx_strand_id
1 'polypeptide(L)' 'MKPMNRAEERLLNPPPGGRIEAARAHGVDLTMLIERLRRTPEERVRDLQRAAAGLEALRGKARAGVRKRRA' A
#
# COMPACT_ATOMS: atom_id res chain seq x y z
N MET A 1 -3.95 -2.11 22.33
CA MET A 1 -4.12 -2.84 21.06
C MET A 1 -5.37 -2.28 20.38
N LYS A 2 -5.32 -1.79 19.13
CA LYS A 2 -6.58 -1.43 18.43
C LYS A 2 -7.40 -2.72 18.25
N PRO A 3 -8.73 -2.68 18.42
CA PRO A 3 -9.54 -3.86 18.17
C PRO A 3 -9.38 -4.28 16.71
N MET A 4 -9.06 -5.56 16.50
CA MET A 4 -8.92 -6.12 15.16
C MET A 4 -10.28 -6.05 14.48
N ASN A 5 -10.36 -5.39 13.32
CA ASN A 5 -11.63 -5.27 12.62
C ASN A 5 -11.93 -6.60 11.88
N ARG A 6 -13.22 -6.90 11.69
CA ARG A 6 -13.68 -8.14 11.04
C ARG A 6 -13.08 -8.38 9.65
N ALA A 7 -12.66 -7.32 8.95
CA ALA A 7 -12.03 -7.45 7.65
C ALA A 7 -10.58 -7.94 7.77
N GLU A 8 -9.82 -7.44 8.75
CA GLU A 8 -8.45 -7.89 9.05
C GLU A 8 -8.44 -9.38 9.42
N GLU A 9 -9.35 -9.80 10.29
CA GLU A 9 -9.45 -11.21 10.70
C GLU A 9 -9.70 -12.15 9.51
N ARG A 10 -10.58 -11.76 8.59
CA ARG A 10 -10.86 -12.53 7.37
C ARG A 10 -9.70 -12.57 6.39
N LEU A 11 -8.81 -11.58 6.42
CA LEU A 11 -7.61 -11.57 5.57
C LEU A 11 -6.50 -12.46 6.16
N LEU A 12 -6.36 -12.47 7.49
CA LEU A 12 -5.42 -13.33 8.19
C LEU A 12 -5.86 -14.80 8.17
N ASN A 13 -7.16 -15.03 8.37
CA ASN A 13 -7.80 -16.34 8.45
C ASN A 13 -8.92 -16.45 7.40
N PRO A 14 -8.57 -16.61 6.11
CA PRO A 14 -9.58 -16.70 5.06
C PRO A 14 -10.45 -17.95 5.23
N PRO A 15 -11.78 -17.84 5.07
CA PRO A 15 -12.65 -19.00 5.08
C PRO A 15 -12.38 -19.89 3.86
N PRO A 16 -12.51 -21.22 3.99
CA PRO A 16 -12.30 -22.15 2.89
C PRO A 16 -13.30 -21.93 1.76
N GLY A 17 -12.85 -22.09 0.52
CA GLY A 17 -13.61 -21.83 -0.71
C GLY A 17 -13.86 -20.34 -1.00
N GLY A 18 -13.30 -19.44 -0.20
CA GLY A 18 -13.50 -17.99 -0.33
C GLY A 18 -12.56 -17.34 -1.35
N ARG A 19 -12.93 -16.15 -1.84
CA ARG A 19 -12.07 -15.36 -2.76
C ARG A 19 -10.75 -14.94 -2.14
N ILE A 20 -10.70 -14.73 -0.82
CA ILE A 20 -9.47 -14.36 -0.11
C ILE A 20 -8.50 -15.54 -0.07
N GLU A 21 -9.00 -16.76 0.19
CA GLU A 21 -8.20 -17.98 0.12
C GLU A 21 -7.67 -18.20 -1.30
N ALA A 22 -8.53 -18.09 -2.31
CA ALA A 22 -8.14 -18.19 -3.72
C ALA A 22 -7.08 -17.15 -4.11
N ALA A 23 -7.22 -15.90 -3.67
CA ALA A 23 -6.23 -14.85 -3.91
C ALA A 23 -4.86 -15.23 -3.32
N ARG A 24 -4.81 -15.75 -2.08
CA ARG A 24 -3.54 -16.24 -1.49
C ARG A 24 -2.97 -17.43 -2.26
N ALA A 25 -3.81 -18.37 -2.69
CA ALA A 25 -3.40 -19.53 -3.49
C ALA A 25 -2.80 -19.12 -4.86
N HIS A 26 -3.29 -18.03 -5.44
CA HIS A 26 -2.74 -17.42 -6.66
C HIS A 26 -1.56 -16.46 -6.42
N GLY A 27 -1.05 -16.37 -5.19
CA GLY A 27 0.11 -15.53 -4.86
C GLY A 27 -0.19 -14.03 -4.78
N VAL A 28 -1.45 -13.64 -4.64
CA VAL A 28 -1.81 -12.22 -4.40
C VAL A 28 -1.36 -11.82 -3.00
N ASP A 29 -0.47 -10.83 -2.92
CA ASP A 29 -0.01 -10.28 -1.65
C ASP A 29 -1.08 -9.38 -0.99
N LEU A 30 -1.63 -9.85 0.13
CA LEU A 30 -2.62 -9.13 0.93
C LEU A 30 -1.99 -8.35 2.10
N THR A 31 -0.68 -8.45 2.30
CA THR A 31 0.05 -7.81 3.41
C THR A 31 -0.17 -6.30 3.39
N MET A 32 -0.04 -5.67 2.23
CA MET A 32 -0.27 -4.23 2.10
C MET A 32 -1.71 -3.83 2.45
N LEU A 33 -2.69 -4.69 2.15
CA LEU A 33 -4.09 -4.43 2.48
C LEU A 33 -4.31 -4.52 4.00
N ILE A 34 -3.76 -5.54 4.65
CA ILE A 34 -3.80 -5.72 6.11
C ILE A 34 -3.14 -4.52 6.80
N GLU A 35 -1.96 -4.12 6.36
CA GLU A 35 -1.24 -2.97 6.91
C GLU A 35 -2.00 -1.66 6.77
N ARG A 36 -2.81 -1.50 5.72
CA ARG A 36 -3.69 -0.32 5.57
C ARG A 36 -4.88 -0.36 6.52
N LEU A 37 -5.43 -1.53 6.81
CA LEU A 37 -6.56 -1.69 7.74
C LEU A 37 -6.17 -1.37 9.19
N ARG A 38 -4.89 -1.54 9.56
CA ARG A 38 -4.35 -1.20 10.88
C ARG A 38 -4.20 0.30 11.13
N ARG A 39 -4.14 1.10 10.04
CA ARG A 39 -3.89 2.54 10.11
C ARG A 39 -5.17 3.32 10.38
N THR A 40 -5.09 4.36 11.20
CA THR A 40 -6.15 5.36 11.32
C THR A 40 -6.26 6.17 10.02
N PRO A 41 -7.40 6.87 9.80
CA PRO A 41 -7.50 7.83 8.71
C PRO A 41 -6.35 8.85 8.67
N GLU A 42 -5.92 9.38 9.83
CA GLU A 42 -4.84 10.36 9.93
C GLU A 42 -3.48 9.74 9.56
N GLU A 43 -3.22 8.51 9.99
CA GLU A 43 -2.02 7.77 9.61
C GLU A 43 -1.95 7.58 8.09
N ARG A 44 -3.08 7.21 7.48
CA ARG A 44 -3.18 7.06 6.02
C ARG A 44 -2.94 8.37 5.27
N VAL A 45 -3.45 9.49 5.76
CA VAL A 45 -3.19 10.82 5.17
C VAL A 45 -1.70 11.14 5.22
N ARG A 46 -1.05 10.91 6.36
CA ARG A 46 0.40 11.13 6.51
C ARG A 46 1.22 10.28 5.53
N ASP A 47 0.81 9.04 5.27
CA ASP A 47 1.50 8.20 4.29
C ASP A 47 1.36 8.72 2.86
N LEU A 48 0.15 9.14 2.49
CA LEU A 48 -0.11 9.70 1.17
C LEU A 48 0.66 10.99 0.93
N GLN A 49 0.76 11.85 1.95
CA GLN A 49 1.58 13.06 1.89
C GLN A 49 3.06 12.73 1.68
N ARG A 50 3.59 11.74 2.41
CA ARG A 50 4.98 11.27 2.24
C ARG A 50 5.23 10.69 0.84
N ALA A 51 4.29 9.89 0.32
CA ALA A 51 4.38 9.34 -1.03
C ALA A 51 4.34 10.44 -2.09
N ALA A 52 3.45 11.43 -1.96
CA ALA A 52 3.35 12.56 -2.87
C ALA A 52 4.67 13.37 -2.91
N ALA A 53 5.26 13.67 -1.75
CA ALA A 53 6.54 14.37 -1.68
C ALA A 53 7.67 13.59 -2.38
N GLY A 54 7.72 12.27 -2.20
CA GLY A 54 8.69 11.40 -2.88
C GLY A 54 8.52 11.41 -4.41
N LEU A 55 7.28 11.36 -4.89
CA LEU A 55 6.98 11.43 -6.33
C LEU A 55 7.36 12.78 -6.93
N GLU A 56 7.12 13.89 -6.24
CA GLU A 56 7.56 15.22 -6.69
C GLU A 56 9.08 15.31 -6.78
N ALA A 57 9.81 14.76 -5.80
CA ALA A 57 11.26 14.72 -5.85
C ALA A 57 11.79 13.90 -7.05
N LEU A 58 11.17 12.74 -7.33
CA LEU A 58 11.50 11.92 -8.50
C LEU A 58 11.23 12.65 -9.82
N ARG A 59 10.10 13.36 -9.93
CA ARG A 59 9.77 14.20 -11.10
C ARG A 59 10.82 15.28 -11.32
N GLY A 60 11.27 15.95 -10.26
CA GLY A 60 12.35 16.93 -10.32
C GLY A 60 13.65 16.34 -10.86
N LYS A 61 14.07 15.18 -10.34
CA LYS A 61 15.29 14.47 -10.79
C LYS A 61 15.19 14.03 -12.25
N ALA A 62 14.05 13.48 -12.67
CA ALA A 62 13.83 13.07 -14.06
C ALA A 62 13.97 14.25 -15.02
N ARG A 63 13.38 15.41 -14.70
CA ARG A 63 13.50 16.65 -15.51
C ARG A 63 14.95 17.12 -15.62
N ALA A 64 15.70 17.10 -14.53
CA ALA A 64 17.12 17.48 -14.53
C ALA A 64 17.97 16.52 -15.39
N GLY A 65 17.73 15.21 -15.28
CA GLY A 65 18.41 14.19 -16.09
C GLY A 65 18.16 14.33 -17.59
N VAL A 66 16.94 14.70 -17.99
CA VAL A 66 16.61 14.99 -19.40
C VAL A 66 17.37 16.21 -19.92
N ARG A 67 17.46 17.29 -19.13
CA ARG A 67 18.23 18.49 -19.51
C ARG A 67 19.71 18.18 -19.72
N LYS A 68 20.30 17.38 -18.83
CA LYS A 68 21.72 16.98 -18.92
C LYS A 68 22.03 16.09 -20.13
N ARG A 69 21.05 15.38 -20.70
CA ARG A 69 21.23 14.57 -21.92
C ARG A 69 21.11 15.38 -23.21
N ARG A 70 20.58 16.61 -23.14
CA ARG A 70 20.39 17.51 -24.30
C ARG A 70 21.48 18.58 -24.42
N ALA A 71 22.33 18.71 -23.40
CA ALA A 71 23.51 19.56 -23.37
C ALA A 71 24.75 18.70 -23.64
#